data_AF-A0A930QH53-F1
#
_entry.id   AF-A0A930QH53-F1
#
_cell.length_a   1.000
_cell.length_b   1.000
_cell.length_c   1.000
_cell.angle_alpha   90.00
_cell.angle_beta   90.00
_cell.angle_gamma   90.00
#
_symmetry.space_group_name_H-M   'P 1'
#
loop_
_entity.id
_entity.type
_entity.pdbx_description
1 polymer ?
#
loop_
_entity_poly.entity_id
_entity_poly.type
_entity_poly.pdbx_seq_one_letter_code
_entity_poly.pdbx_strand_id
1 'polypeptide(L)'
;MRKLFAFITALFLLLPAASTNAAQTWQQIHDHIATEMDGVYAIYQSGDAEGAKDAVNNIYYGIYEKDGLESAVRSSISSKSANLTEYQFYTLKKAIRSGAPQSEVEAEGAKLLDMVQTEVTQLETAGAQSGGWGMFLQAFLILLREGVEAILVLVGIIAYLGRAGHEKELS
;
A
#
# COMPACT_ATOMS: atom_id res chain seq x y z
N MET A 1 -28.04 20.24 -34.71
CA MET A 1 -26.75 19.63 -34.31
C MET A 1 -25.98 20.44 -33.26
N ARG A 2 -25.89 21.78 -33.33
CA ARG A 2 -25.21 22.61 -32.30
C ARG A 2 -25.84 22.58 -30.89
N LYS A 3 -27.16 22.34 -30.76
CA LYS A 3 -27.84 22.24 -29.46
C LYS A 3 -27.79 20.85 -28.80
N LEU A 4 -27.39 19.82 -29.55
CA LEU A 4 -27.22 18.45 -29.04
C LEU A 4 -25.84 18.28 -28.39
N PHE A 5 -24.82 18.97 -28.91
CA PHE A 5 -23.48 19.01 -28.33
C PHE A 5 -23.42 19.76 -27.00
N ALA A 6 -24.21 20.83 -26.83
CA ALA A 6 -24.25 21.62 -25.59
C ALA A 6 -24.89 20.88 -24.39
N PHE A 7 -25.69 19.84 -24.64
CA PHE A 7 -26.33 19.06 -23.58
C PHE A 7 -25.40 17.95 -23.03
N ILE A 8 -24.50 17.42 -23.86
CA ILE A 8 -23.55 16.37 -23.44
C ILE A 8 -22.39 16.98 -22.62
N THR A 9 -22.01 18.24 -22.87
CA THR A 9 -20.99 18.94 -22.08
C THR A 9 -21.50 19.37 -20.70
N ALA A 10 -22.80 19.66 -20.56
CA ALA A 10 -23.39 20.06 -19.28
C ALA A 10 -23.61 18.88 -18.32
N LEU A 11 -23.71 17.64 -18.83
CA LEU A 11 -23.93 16.44 -18.01
C LEU A 11 -22.64 15.96 -17.30
N PHE A 12 -21.47 16.37 -17.77
CA PHE A 12 -20.18 16.00 -17.16
C PHE A 12 -19.77 16.88 -15.97
N LEU A 13 -20.41 18.04 -15.78
CA LEU A 13 -20.12 18.99 -14.70
C LEU A 13 -20.92 18.76 -13.41
N LEU A 14 -21.82 17.77 -13.40
CA LEU A 14 -22.68 17.42 -12.25
C LEU A 14 -22.30 16.09 -11.59
N LEU A 15 -21.21 15.46 -12.03
CA LEU A 15 -20.65 14.32 -11.30
C LEU A 15 -20.07 14.87 -9.99
N PRO A 16 -20.59 14.46 -8.81
CA PRO A 16 -19.89 14.76 -7.57
C PRO A 16 -18.48 14.20 -7.71
N ALA A 17 -17.48 15.02 -7.40
CA ALA A 17 -16.12 14.53 -7.22
C ALA A 17 -16.20 13.49 -6.11
N ALA A 18 -16.27 12.21 -6.49
CA ALA A 18 -16.16 11.13 -5.53
C ALA A 18 -14.80 11.34 -4.87
N SER A 19 -14.81 11.73 -3.60
CA SER A 19 -13.60 11.69 -2.78
C SER A 19 -13.19 10.22 -2.75
N THR A 20 -12.25 9.85 -3.61
CA THR A 20 -11.52 8.60 -3.43
C THR A 20 -10.72 8.79 -2.16
N ASN A 21 -11.29 8.42 -1.01
CA ASN A 21 -10.50 8.14 0.17
C ASN A 21 -9.54 7.04 -0.26
N ALA A 22 -8.30 7.42 -0.56
CA ALA A 22 -7.26 6.47 -0.84
C ALA A 22 -7.21 5.51 0.35
N ALA A 23 -7.15 4.20 0.07
CA ALA A 23 -6.96 3.21 1.12
C ALA A 23 -5.73 3.60 1.95
N GLN A 24 -5.83 3.47 3.28
CA GLN A 24 -4.74 3.79 4.19
C GLN A 24 -3.49 2.99 3.81
N THR A 25 -2.34 3.66 3.79
CA THR A 25 -1.05 3.03 3.50
C THR A 25 -0.54 2.22 4.70
N TRP A 26 0.33 1.25 4.46
CA TRP A 26 0.97 0.49 5.53
C TRP A 26 1.75 1.38 6.49
N GLN A 27 2.45 2.40 5.98
CA GLN A 27 3.12 3.39 6.81
C GLN A 27 2.17 4.16 7.73
N GLN A 28 0.99 4.59 7.22
CA GLN A 28 -0.01 5.25 8.06
C GLN A 28 -0.55 4.34 9.18
N ILE A 29 -0.67 3.03 8.93
CA ILE A 29 -1.05 2.07 9.99
C ILE A 29 0.06 1.98 11.05
N HIS A 30 1.33 1.89 10.64
CA HIS A 30 2.46 1.91 11.58
C HIS A 30 2.48 3.21 12.42
N ASP A 31 2.32 4.37 11.79
CA ASP A 31 2.37 5.65 12.50
C ASP A 31 1.23 5.79 13.52
N HIS A 32 0.06 5.18 13.22
CA HIS A 32 -1.04 5.08 14.16
C HIS A 32 -0.69 4.16 15.35
N ILE A 33 -0.09 2.99 15.10
CA ILE A 33 0.43 2.09 16.14
C ILE A 33 1.43 2.82 17.04
N ALA A 34 2.36 3.59 16.47
CA ALA A 34 3.36 4.35 17.22
C ALA A 34 2.70 5.41 18.12
N THR A 35 1.70 6.13 17.60
CA THR A 35 0.95 7.14 18.37
C THR A 35 0.22 6.51 19.56
N GLU A 36 -0.45 5.37 19.36
CA GLU A 36 -1.14 4.67 20.45
C GLU A 36 -0.16 4.04 21.45
N MET A 37 1.04 3.65 20.99
CA MET A 37 2.11 3.14 21.86
C MET A 37 2.61 4.21 22.84
N ASP A 38 2.69 5.48 22.42
CA ASP A 38 3.00 6.59 23.35
C ASP A 38 1.94 6.67 24.47
N GLY A 39 0.68 6.38 24.14
CA GLY A 39 -0.41 6.25 25.11
C GLY A 39 -0.19 5.12 26.11
N VAL A 40 0.27 3.95 25.65
CA VAL A 40 0.64 2.81 26.53
C VAL A 40 1.69 3.25 27.55
N TYR A 41 2.74 3.94 27.10
CA TYR A 41 3.83 4.39 27.98
C TYR A 41 3.33 5.39 29.03
N ALA A 42 2.50 6.35 28.63
CA ALA A 42 1.94 7.35 29.54
C ALA A 42 1.01 6.72 30.59
N ILE A 43 0.14 5.79 30.17
CA ILE A 43 -0.74 5.06 31.10
C ILE A 43 0.08 4.24 32.07
N TYR A 44 1.09 3.51 31.60
CA TYR A 44 1.95 2.70 32.46
C TYR A 44 2.73 3.56 33.46
N GLN A 45 3.27 4.70 33.02
CA GLN A 45 4.00 5.65 33.87
C GLN A 45 3.12 6.23 34.99
N SER A 46 1.81 6.33 34.78
CA SER A 46 0.84 6.74 35.80
C SER A 46 0.60 5.70 36.90
N GLY A 47 1.13 4.47 36.73
CA GLY A 47 0.94 3.33 37.63
C GLY A 47 -0.21 2.42 37.25
N ASP A 48 -0.94 2.71 36.16
CA ASP A 48 -2.07 1.89 35.69
C ASP A 48 -1.60 0.78 34.74
N ALA A 49 -1.11 -0.32 35.31
CA ALA A 49 -0.65 -1.48 34.54
C ALA A 49 -1.77 -2.20 33.78
N GLU A 50 -3.00 -2.21 34.30
CA GLU A 50 -4.13 -2.85 33.62
C GLU A 50 -4.60 -2.00 32.43
N GLY A 51 -4.75 -0.68 32.60
CA GLY A 51 -5.04 0.22 31.49
C GLY A 51 -3.98 0.18 30.39
N ALA A 52 -2.70 0.08 30.76
CA ALA A 52 -1.62 -0.05 29.77
C ALA A 52 -1.72 -1.38 28.98
N LYS A 53 -2.07 -2.49 29.64
CA LYS A 53 -2.31 -3.77 28.95
C LYS A 53 -3.51 -3.70 28.01
N ASP A 54 -4.58 -3.04 28.42
CA ASP A 54 -5.77 -2.85 27.58
C ASP A 54 -5.45 -1.97 26.36
N ALA A 55 -4.65 -0.92 26.53
CA ALA A 55 -4.13 -0.13 25.42
C ALA A 55 -3.30 -0.98 24.44
N VAL A 56 -2.41 -1.86 24.92
CA VAL A 56 -1.67 -2.78 24.03
C VAL A 56 -2.61 -3.75 23.28
N ASN A 57 -3.66 -4.25 23.94
CA ASN A 57 -4.68 -5.07 23.27
C ASN A 57 -5.43 -4.28 22.20
N ASN A 58 -5.74 -3.01 22.45
CA ASN A 58 -6.40 -2.14 21.47
C ASN A 58 -5.51 -1.89 20.25
N ILE A 59 -4.20 -1.75 20.44
CA ILE A 59 -3.26 -1.67 19.31
C ILE A 59 -3.29 -2.96 18.50
N TYR A 60 -3.18 -4.12 19.17
CA TYR A 60 -3.14 -5.41 18.48
C TYR A 60 -4.45 -5.70 17.72
N TYR A 61 -5.58 -5.74 18.42
CA TYR A 61 -6.87 -6.10 17.82
C TYR A 61 -7.50 -4.97 17.01
N GLY A 62 -7.29 -3.72 17.42
CA GLY A 62 -7.95 -2.54 16.86
C GLY A 62 -7.24 -1.95 15.65
N ILE A 63 -5.93 -2.19 15.51
CA ILE A 63 -5.12 -1.62 14.42
C ILE A 63 -4.36 -2.73 13.68
N TYR A 64 -3.45 -3.44 14.35
CA TYR A 64 -2.57 -4.41 13.69
C TYR A 64 -3.34 -5.56 12.99
N GLU A 65 -4.36 -6.13 13.65
CA GLU A 65 -5.21 -7.18 13.08
C GLU A 65 -6.33 -6.58 12.20
N LYS A 66 -7.12 -5.65 12.75
CA LYS A 66 -8.31 -5.10 12.09
C LYS A 66 -8.02 -4.33 10.80
N ASP A 67 -6.93 -3.55 10.76
CA ASP A 67 -6.54 -2.80 9.57
C ASP A 67 -5.75 -3.67 8.57
N GLY A 68 -5.65 -4.98 8.85
CA GLY A 68 -5.19 -6.00 7.92
C GLY A 68 -3.69 -6.21 7.85
N LEU A 69 -2.91 -5.51 8.69
CA LEU A 69 -1.44 -5.60 8.67
C LEU A 69 -0.96 -7.03 8.98
N GLU A 70 -1.50 -7.68 10.01
CA GLU A 70 -1.15 -9.08 10.32
C GLU A 70 -1.38 -10.02 9.13
N SER A 71 -2.54 -9.91 8.49
CA SER A 71 -2.91 -10.75 7.35
C SER A 71 -2.01 -10.50 6.15
N ALA A 72 -1.69 -9.23 5.87
CA ALA A 72 -0.78 -8.83 4.81
C ALA A 72 0.63 -9.39 5.07
N VAL A 73 1.17 -9.23 6.28
CA VAL A 73 2.47 -9.79 6.69
C VAL A 73 2.49 -11.31 6.52
N ARG A 74 1.46 -11.99 7.02
CA ARG A 74 1.37 -13.45 6.95
C ARG A 74 1.38 -13.97 5.51
N SER A 75 0.66 -13.29 4.62
CA SER A 75 0.48 -13.72 3.23
C SER A 75 1.59 -13.27 2.28
N SER A 76 2.15 -12.07 2.49
CA SER A 76 3.09 -11.44 1.55
C SER A 76 4.54 -11.48 2.03
N ILE A 77 4.80 -11.65 3.33
CA ILE A 77 6.15 -11.82 3.90
C ILE A 77 6.34 -13.27 4.35
N SER A 78 5.73 -13.64 5.48
CA SER A 78 5.68 -15.03 5.97
C SER A 78 4.85 -15.15 7.25
N SER A 79 4.27 -16.32 7.48
CA SER A 79 3.66 -16.67 8.78
C SER A 79 4.65 -16.57 9.95
N LYS A 80 5.94 -16.82 9.71
CA LYS A 80 6.95 -16.71 10.76
C LYS A 80 7.12 -15.27 11.23
N SER A 81 7.09 -14.29 10.32
CA SER A 81 7.17 -12.86 10.67
C SER A 81 6.00 -12.46 11.55
N ALA A 82 4.77 -12.71 11.08
CA ALA A 82 3.54 -12.39 11.84
C ALA A 82 3.58 -12.99 13.26
N ASN A 83 3.95 -14.27 13.39
CA ASN A 83 4.04 -14.94 14.69
C ASN A 83 5.11 -14.33 15.61
N LEU A 84 6.24 -13.83 15.07
CA LEU A 84 7.26 -13.16 15.87
C LEU A 84 6.75 -11.82 16.39
N THR A 85 6.03 -11.05 15.56
CA THR A 85 5.43 -9.78 15.95
C THR A 85 4.33 -9.98 16.99
N GLU A 86 3.45 -10.98 16.81
CA GLU A 86 2.48 -11.40 17.84
C GLU A 86 3.15 -11.77 19.17
N TYR A 87 4.26 -12.50 19.12
CA TYR A 87 5.03 -12.84 20.30
C TYR A 87 5.63 -11.61 20.99
N GLN A 88 6.03 -10.60 20.21
CA GLN A 88 6.53 -9.34 20.76
C GLN A 88 5.42 -8.54 21.46
N PHE A 89 4.20 -8.50 20.93
CA PHE A 89 3.02 -7.98 21.65
C PHE A 89 2.79 -8.69 22.99
N TYR A 90 2.90 -10.02 23.01
CA TYR A 90 2.82 -10.78 24.26
C TYR A 90 3.94 -10.42 25.24
N THR A 91 5.16 -10.23 24.75
CA THR A 91 6.33 -9.89 25.57
C THR A 91 6.17 -8.52 26.22
N LEU A 92 5.72 -7.52 25.48
CA LEU A 92 5.38 -6.19 26.02
C LEU A 92 4.31 -6.28 27.12
N LYS A 93 3.19 -6.99 26.87
CA LYS A 93 2.14 -7.20 27.89
C LYS A 93 2.66 -7.93 29.12
N LYS A 94 3.58 -8.88 28.93
CA LYS A 94 4.20 -9.62 30.03
C LYS A 94 5.06 -8.68 30.89
N ALA A 95 5.88 -7.81 30.28
CA ALA A 95 6.70 -6.83 30.98
C ALA A 95 5.84 -5.88 31.84
N ILE A 96 4.76 -5.36 31.25
CA ILE A 96 3.78 -4.53 31.97
C ILE A 96 3.17 -5.31 33.14
N ARG A 97 2.69 -6.54 32.91
CA ARG A 97 2.07 -7.37 33.96
C ARG A 97 3.04 -7.71 35.10
N SER A 98 4.33 -7.85 34.81
CA SER A 98 5.34 -8.11 35.84
C SER A 98 5.74 -6.87 36.65
N GLY A 99 5.21 -5.68 36.33
CA GLY A 99 5.65 -4.45 36.97
C GLY A 99 7.10 -4.10 36.62
N ALA A 100 7.53 -4.42 35.39
CA ALA A 100 8.89 -4.11 34.93
C ALA A 100 9.16 -2.59 34.99
N PRO A 101 10.41 -2.15 35.10
CA PRO A 101 10.75 -0.73 35.04
C PRO A 101 10.21 -0.09 33.75
N GLN A 102 9.82 1.18 33.81
CA GLN A 102 9.33 1.96 32.65
C GLN A 102 10.23 1.79 31.41
N SER A 103 11.55 1.86 31.61
CA SER A 103 12.53 1.71 30.53
C SER A 103 12.49 0.35 29.84
N GLU A 104 12.11 -0.72 30.55
CA GLU A 104 11.97 -2.06 29.97
C GLU A 104 10.69 -2.16 29.12
N VAL A 105 9.59 -1.56 29.59
CA VAL A 105 8.34 -1.46 28.82
C VAL A 105 8.54 -0.65 27.55
N GLU A 106 9.22 0.49 27.64
CA GLU A 106 9.59 1.31 26.48
C GLU A 106 10.51 0.57 25.51
N ALA A 107 11.47 -0.23 26.01
CA ALA A 107 12.35 -1.03 25.16
C ALA A 107 11.58 -2.12 24.38
N GLU A 108 10.67 -2.84 25.04
CA GLU A 108 9.86 -3.87 24.38
C GLU A 108 8.85 -3.25 23.38
N GLY A 109 8.32 -2.07 23.66
CA GLY A 109 7.46 -1.32 22.74
C GLY A 109 8.22 -0.76 21.55
N ALA A 110 9.43 -0.20 21.75
CA ALA A 110 10.29 0.26 20.66
C ALA A 110 10.70 -0.88 19.72
N LYS A 111 11.02 -2.06 20.30
CA LYS A 111 11.31 -3.26 19.52
C LYS A 111 10.11 -3.73 18.70
N LEU A 112 8.90 -3.64 19.27
CA LEU A 112 7.67 -3.94 18.53
C LEU A 112 7.49 -3.00 17.33
N LEU A 113 7.68 -1.69 17.53
CA LEU A 113 7.58 -0.70 16.45
C LEU A 113 8.62 -0.95 15.33
N ASP A 114 9.86 -1.28 15.68
CA ASP A 114 10.91 -1.63 14.71
C ASP A 114 10.56 -2.87 13.87
N MET A 115 10.00 -3.90 14.52
CA MET A 115 9.51 -5.09 13.82
C MET A 115 8.39 -4.75 12.84
N VAL A 116 7.41 -3.95 13.27
CA VAL A 116 6.31 -3.51 12.41
C VAL A 116 6.81 -2.62 11.26
N GLN A 117 7.75 -1.70 11.50
CA GLN A 117 8.33 -0.87 10.45
C GLN A 117 9.09 -1.71 9.40
N THR A 118 9.80 -2.74 9.86
CA THR A 118 10.49 -3.69 8.99
C THR A 118 9.50 -4.46 8.11
N GLU A 119 8.35 -4.83 8.66
CA GLU A 119 7.25 -5.48 7.92
C GLU A 119 6.60 -4.53 6.92
N VAL A 120 6.27 -3.30 7.33
CA VAL A 120 5.73 -2.25 6.44
C VAL A 120 6.64 -2.01 5.26
N THR A 121 7.95 -1.86 5.48
CA THR A 121 8.93 -1.62 4.40
C THR A 121 8.96 -2.78 3.40
N GLN A 122 8.85 -4.02 3.87
CA GLN A 122 8.78 -5.20 3.02
C GLN A 122 7.47 -5.28 2.24
N LEU A 123 6.33 -4.97 2.87
CA LEU A 123 5.03 -4.92 2.21
C LEU A 123 4.98 -3.84 1.13
N GLU A 124 5.56 -2.67 1.38
CA GLU A 124 5.66 -1.61 0.38
C GLU A 124 6.56 -2.01 -0.79
N THR A 125 7.64 -2.73 -0.53
CA THR A 125 8.53 -3.23 -1.60
C THR A 125 7.84 -4.33 -2.43
N ALA A 126 7.11 -5.24 -1.80
CA ALA A 126 6.31 -6.26 -2.48
C ALA A 126 5.15 -5.64 -3.28
N GLY A 127 4.52 -4.61 -2.72
CA GLY A 127 3.50 -3.78 -3.37
C GLY A 127 4.05 -2.93 -4.50
N ALA A 128 5.32 -2.51 -4.46
CA ALA A 128 5.96 -1.71 -5.51
C ALA A 128 6.32 -2.55 -6.75
N GLN A 129 6.72 -3.81 -6.58
CA GLN A 129 6.92 -4.73 -7.72
C GLN A 129 5.62 -5.11 -8.43
N SER A 130 4.50 -5.12 -7.69
CA SER A 130 3.15 -5.36 -8.22
C SER A 130 2.37 -4.06 -8.53
N GLY A 131 2.94 -2.91 -8.17
CA GLY A 131 2.28 -1.61 -8.17
C GLY A 131 2.30 -0.91 -9.53
N GLY A 132 1.43 0.09 -9.68
CA GLY A 132 1.08 0.74 -10.94
C GLY A 132 2.22 1.19 -11.86
N TRP A 133 3.44 1.42 -11.36
CA TRP A 133 4.62 1.69 -12.21
C TRP A 133 5.12 0.46 -12.97
N GLY A 134 5.07 -0.73 -12.36
CA GLY A 134 5.39 -1.99 -13.04
C GLY A 134 4.38 -2.31 -14.12
N MET A 135 3.09 -2.19 -13.82
CA MET A 135 2.01 -2.36 -14.81
C MET A 135 2.04 -1.26 -15.89
N PHE A 136 2.33 -0.02 -15.53
CA PHE A 136 2.50 1.08 -16.46
C PHE A 136 3.66 0.82 -17.42
N LEU A 137 4.83 0.43 -16.91
CA LEU A 137 5.99 0.13 -17.74
C LEU A 137 5.74 -1.08 -18.64
N GLN A 138 5.04 -2.11 -18.16
CA GLN A 138 4.66 -3.26 -18.97
C GLN A 138 3.67 -2.88 -20.08
N ALA A 139 2.60 -2.14 -19.76
CA ALA A 139 1.66 -1.64 -20.76
C ALA A 139 2.34 -0.70 -21.76
N PHE A 140 3.26 0.14 -21.29
CA PHE A 140 4.08 1.02 -22.12
C PHE A 140 5.02 0.24 -23.06
N LEU A 141 5.69 -0.81 -22.58
CA LEU A 141 6.56 -1.66 -23.40
C LEU A 141 5.77 -2.50 -24.41
N ILE A 142 4.58 -2.99 -24.04
CA ILE A 142 3.65 -3.65 -24.98
C ILE A 142 3.22 -2.66 -26.06
N LEU A 143 2.78 -1.45 -25.67
CA LEU A 143 2.38 -0.41 -26.62
C LEU A 143 3.54 0.00 -27.56
N LEU A 144 4.77 0.12 -27.05
CA LEU A 144 5.95 0.40 -27.87
C LEU A 144 6.23 -0.74 -28.84
N ARG A 145 6.16 -2.00 -28.39
CA ARG A 145 6.39 -3.17 -29.24
C ARG A 145 5.37 -3.26 -30.37
N GLU A 146 4.08 -3.18 -30.04
CA GLU A 146 3.01 -3.22 -31.03
C GLU A 146 3.05 -2.00 -31.96
N GLY A 147 3.38 -0.82 -31.43
CA GLY A 147 3.58 0.39 -32.23
C GLY A 147 4.70 0.26 -33.26
N VAL A 148 5.84 -0.33 -32.88
CA VAL A 148 6.96 -0.58 -33.79
C VAL A 148 6.58 -1.62 -34.86
N GLU A 149 5.92 -2.71 -34.46
CA GLU A 149 5.46 -3.75 -35.40
C GLU A 149 4.48 -3.17 -36.44
N ALA A 150 3.52 -2.34 -36.01
CA ALA A 150 2.57 -1.68 -36.90
C ALA A 150 3.25 -0.74 -37.91
N ILE A 151 4.27 0.01 -37.48
CA ILE A 151 5.05 0.88 -38.37
C ILE A 151 5.81 0.05 -39.42
N LEU A 152 6.42 -1.07 -39.02
CA LEU A 152 7.13 -1.93 -39.96
C LEU A 152 6.21 -2.57 -41.01
N VAL A 153 5.00 -2.97 -40.61
CA VAL A 153 3.97 -3.44 -41.56
C VAL A 153 3.59 -2.34 -42.54
N LEU A 154 3.34 -1.12 -42.05
CA LEU A 154 2.99 0.02 -42.90
C LEU A 154 4.10 0.36 -43.90
N VAL A 155 5.35 0.43 -43.44
CA VAL A 155 6.52 0.66 -44.31
C VAL A 155 6.66 -0.47 -45.34
N GLY A 156 6.41 -1.72 -44.93
CA GLY A 156 6.41 -2.86 -45.85
C GLY A 156 5.36 -2.74 -46.96
N ILE A 157 4.15 -2.31 -46.62
CA ILE A 157 3.07 -2.05 -47.60
C ILE A 157 3.45 -0.91 -48.53
N ILE A 158 3.96 0.21 -48.01
CA ILE A 158 4.39 1.36 -48.82
C ILE A 158 5.51 0.94 -49.78
N ALA A 159 6.52 0.20 -49.29
CA ALA A 159 7.61 -0.29 -50.12
C ALA A 159 7.14 -1.26 -51.21
N TYR A 160 6.17 -2.13 -50.88
CA TYR A 160 5.55 -3.03 -51.84
C TYR A 160 4.76 -2.26 -52.92
N LEU A 161 3.92 -1.30 -52.53
CA LEU A 161 3.11 -0.51 -53.46
C LEU A 161 3.96 0.37 -54.38
N GLY A 162 5.03 0.97 -53.85
CA GLY A 162 6.01 1.69 -54.66
C GLY A 162 6.70 0.80 -55.68
N ARG A 163 7.13 -0.41 -55.27
CA ARG A 163 7.74 -1.39 -56.19
C ARG A 163 6.76 -1.92 -57.24
N ALA A 164 5.47 -2.01 -56.92
CA ALA A 164 4.43 -2.52 -57.82
C ALA A 164 3.89 -1.47 -58.81
N GLY A 165 4.37 -0.21 -58.77
CA GLY A 165 3.96 0.85 -59.69
C GLY A 165 2.59 1.47 -59.37
N HIS A 166 2.05 1.21 -58.17
CA HIS A 166 0.78 1.75 -57.68
C HIS A 166 0.97 3.04 -56.86
N GLU A 167 1.95 3.87 -57.22
CA GLU A 167 2.31 5.10 -56.47
C GLU A 167 1.17 6.13 -56.39
N LYS A 168 0.18 6.05 -57.30
CA LYS A 168 -0.99 6.94 -57.34
C LYS A 168 -1.99 6.70 -56.20
N GLU A 169 -1.88 5.59 -55.48
CA GLU A 169 -2.73 5.23 -54.33
C GLU A 169 -2.12 5.66 -52.98
N LEU A 170 -0.89 6.23 -52.98
CA LEU A 170 -0.15 6.66 -51.78
C LEU A 170 -0.28 8.17 -51.48
N SER A 171 -1.02 8.92 -52.29
CA SER A 171 -1.23 10.37 -52.19
C SER A 171 -2.59 10.75 -51.63
#